data_AF-A0A2N5NJM0-F1
#
_entry.id   AF-A0A2N5NJM0-F1
#
_cell.length_a   1.000
_cell.length_b   1.000
_cell.length_c   1.000
_cell.angle_alpha   90.00
_cell.angle_beta   90.00
_cell.angle_gamma   90.00
#
_symmetry.space_group_name_H-M   'P 1'
#
loop_
_entity.id
_entity.type
_entity.pdbx_description
1 polymer ?
#
loop_
_entity_poly.entity_id
_entity_poly.type
_entity_poly.pdbx_seq_one_letter_code
_entity_poly.pdbx_strand_id
1 'polypeptide(L)'
;MKMGEIPGETDKKLSDNHKQIPTGITQNVKDLLSSREVENIFENSDFVYMLNQAGGDRQILAKQLGISTHQLSYVTHSGEGEGLLFYGSTILPFVDHFPKNTELYRIMTTKPQELKKKEDE
;
A
#
# COMPACT_ATOMS: atom_id res chain seq x y z
N MET A 1 -42.33 38.56 -5.47
CA MET A 1 -41.51 37.86 -6.49
C MET A 1 -40.50 36.99 -5.76
N LYS A 2 -40.58 35.67 -5.95
CA LYS A 2 -39.63 34.68 -5.40
C LYS A 2 -38.34 34.73 -6.23
N MET A 3 -37.18 34.86 -5.58
CA MET A 3 -35.90 34.44 -6.15
C MET A 3 -35.80 32.93 -5.94
N GLY A 4 -35.72 32.18 -7.04
CA GLY A 4 -35.58 30.73 -7.03
C GLY A 4 -34.13 30.34 -6.75
N GLU A 5 -33.97 29.37 -5.86
CA GLU A 5 -32.76 28.57 -5.73
C GLU A 5 -32.50 27.84 -7.05
N ILE A 6 -31.24 27.79 -7.49
CA ILE A 6 -30.76 26.91 -8.56
C ILE A 6 -30.15 25.67 -7.90
N PRO A 7 -30.74 24.48 -8.04
CA PRO A 7 -30.21 23.23 -7.52
C PRO A 7 -29.33 22.51 -8.56
N GLY A 8 -28.28 21.84 -8.08
CA GLY A 8 -27.41 20.95 -8.86
C GLY A 8 -26.41 21.73 -9.72
N GLU A 9 -25.24 21.23 -10.06
CA GLU A 9 -24.64 19.91 -9.96
C GLU A 9 -23.23 20.13 -10.50
N THR A 10 -22.22 19.54 -9.84
CA THR A 10 -21.02 18.92 -10.40
C THR A 10 -19.90 19.07 -9.38
N ASP A 11 -19.73 18.01 -8.58
CA ASP A 11 -18.40 17.48 -8.35
C ASP A 11 -17.63 17.61 -9.66
N LYS A 12 -16.58 18.44 -9.66
CA LYS A 12 -15.68 18.57 -10.80
C LYS A 12 -15.12 17.17 -11.08
N LYS A 13 -15.75 16.41 -11.98
CA LYS A 13 -15.08 15.32 -12.68
C LYS A 13 -13.87 15.95 -13.33
N LEU A 14 -12.69 15.61 -12.80
CA LEU A 14 -11.42 15.98 -13.43
C LEU A 14 -11.47 15.49 -14.88
N SER A 15 -11.10 16.38 -15.80
CA SER A 15 -11.07 16.13 -17.25
C SER A 15 -10.46 14.77 -17.59
N ASP A 16 -11.09 14.03 -18.51
CA ASP A 16 -10.71 12.70 -19.03
C ASP A 16 -9.26 12.54 -19.57
N ASN A 17 -8.42 13.57 -19.49
CA ASN A 17 -7.05 13.59 -19.98
C ASN A 17 -5.95 13.44 -18.90
N HIS A 18 -6.30 13.24 -17.63
CA HIS A 18 -5.31 13.03 -16.56
C HIS A 18 -5.57 11.71 -15.82
N LYS A 19 -4.89 10.64 -16.25
CA LYS A 19 -4.80 9.40 -15.46
C LYS A 19 -3.99 9.69 -14.19
N GLN A 20 -4.67 9.87 -13.07
CA GLN A 20 -4.04 9.94 -11.76
C GLN A 20 -4.05 8.57 -11.13
N ILE A 21 -2.93 8.19 -10.54
CA ILE A 21 -2.76 6.93 -9.81
C ILE A 21 -2.38 7.33 -8.37
N PRO A 22 -3.35 7.67 -7.51
CA PRO A 22 -3.05 8.00 -6.13
C PRO A 22 -2.40 6.77 -5.46
N THR A 23 -1.28 6.98 -4.79
CA THR A 23 -0.55 5.92 -4.08
C THR A 23 -0.44 6.30 -2.61
N GLY A 24 -0.95 5.44 -1.74
CA GLY A 24 -0.81 5.55 -0.29
C GLY A 24 0.21 4.54 0.22
N ILE A 25 1.01 4.95 1.21
CA ILE A 25 1.97 4.07 1.89
C ILE A 25 1.76 4.25 3.40
N THR A 26 1.56 3.15 4.13
CA THR A 26 1.42 3.14 5.59
C THR A 26 2.16 1.95 6.19
N GLN A 27 2.62 2.13 7.43
CA GLN A 27 3.13 1.05 8.27
C GLN A 27 2.11 0.60 9.33
N ASN A 28 1.09 1.43 9.61
CA ASN A 28 0.05 1.14 10.59
C ASN A 28 -1.30 0.94 9.91
N VAL A 29 -1.68 -0.33 9.79
CA VAL A 29 -2.95 -0.75 9.17
C VAL A 29 -4.15 -0.31 10.01
N LYS A 30 -4.05 -0.37 11.35
CA LYS A 30 -5.17 -0.05 12.23
C LYS A 30 -5.56 1.42 12.14
N ASP A 31 -4.56 2.30 12.08
CA ASP A 31 -4.80 3.73 11.96
C ASP A 31 -5.38 4.04 10.57
N LEU A 32 -4.87 3.40 9.52
CA LEU A 32 -5.38 3.53 8.15
C LEU A 32 -6.88 3.18 8.09
N LEU A 33 -7.27 2.04 8.67
CA LEU A 33 -8.65 1.54 8.66
C LEU A 33 -9.53 2.15 9.77
N SER A 34 -9.01 3.08 10.57
CA SER A 34 -9.81 3.80 11.57
C SER A 34 -10.67 4.91 10.96
N SER A 35 -10.26 5.43 9.80
CA SER A 35 -11.03 6.39 9.00
C SER A 35 -11.84 5.67 7.95
N ARG A 36 -13.15 5.92 7.93
CA ARG A 36 -14.06 5.39 6.91
C ARG A 36 -13.70 5.87 5.51
N GLU A 37 -13.23 7.11 5.39
CA GLU A 37 -12.83 7.69 4.11
C GLU A 37 -11.63 6.94 3.52
N VAL A 38 -10.63 6.65 4.36
CA VAL A 38 -9.42 5.92 3.94
C VAL A 38 -9.73 4.44 3.71
N GLU A 39 -10.55 3.82 4.54
CA GLU A 39 -11.05 2.46 4.36
C GLU A 39 -11.75 2.32 2.99
N ASN A 40 -12.63 3.25 2.63
CA ASN A 40 -13.29 3.26 1.33
C ASN A 40 -12.30 3.40 0.17
N ILE A 41 -11.25 4.23 0.30
CA ILE A 41 -10.21 4.35 -0.74
C ILE A 41 -9.46 3.03 -0.90
N PHE A 42 -9.12 2.38 0.21
CA PHE A 42 -8.44 1.11 0.23
C PHE A 42 -9.27 -0.01 -0.42
N GLU A 43 -10.55 -0.11 -0.10
CA GLU A 43 -11.45 -1.12 -0.68
C GLU A 43 -11.65 -0.96 -2.19
N ASN A 44 -11.60 0.27 -2.69
CA ASN A 44 -11.69 0.56 -4.13
C ASN A 44 -10.34 0.43 -4.86
N SER A 45 -9.26 0.09 -4.17
CA SER A 45 -7.93 -0.04 -4.78
C SER A 45 -7.76 -1.42 -5.41
N ASP A 46 -7.73 -1.47 -6.74
CA ASP A 46 -7.47 -2.71 -7.51
C ASP A 46 -6.04 -3.24 -7.34
N PHE A 47 -5.13 -2.42 -6.82
CA PHE A 47 -3.73 -2.75 -6.62
C PHE A 47 -3.31 -2.50 -5.17
N VAL A 48 -2.82 -3.53 -4.49
CA VAL A 48 -2.24 -3.43 -3.15
C VAL A 48 -0.92 -4.17 -3.10
N TYR A 49 0.12 -3.49 -2.60
CA TYR A 49 1.44 -4.07 -2.36
C TYR A 49 1.63 -4.28 -0.86
N MET A 50 1.42 -5.51 -0.39
CA MET A 50 1.44 -5.84 1.04
C MET A 50 2.73 -6.56 1.41
N LEU A 51 3.64 -5.86 2.09
CA LEU A 51 4.80 -6.44 2.74
C LEU A 51 4.42 -7.14 4.06
N ASN A 52 5.37 -7.81 4.69
CA ASN A 52 5.17 -8.45 6.00
C ASN A 52 4.60 -7.47 7.05
N GLN A 53 3.52 -7.87 7.73
CA GLN A 53 2.86 -7.11 8.78
C GLN A 53 2.92 -7.86 10.12
N ALA A 54 2.76 -7.11 11.23
CA ALA A 54 2.57 -7.71 12.55
C ALA A 54 1.34 -8.63 12.56
N GLY A 55 1.35 -9.67 13.39
CA GLY A 55 0.33 -10.73 13.35
C GLY A 55 -1.11 -10.24 13.48
N GLY A 56 -1.36 -9.23 14.34
CA GLY A 56 -2.68 -8.62 14.48
C GLY A 56 -3.12 -7.84 13.24
N ASP A 57 -2.22 -7.05 12.65
CA ASP A 57 -2.51 -6.22 11.47
C ASP A 57 -2.70 -7.07 10.21
N ARG A 58 -1.95 -8.16 10.12
CA ARG A 58 -2.08 -9.16 9.05
C ARG A 58 -3.48 -9.78 9.02
N GLN A 59 -4.06 -10.10 10.18
CA GLN A 59 -5.42 -10.65 10.25
C GLN A 59 -6.48 -9.63 9.82
N ILE A 60 -6.28 -8.35 10.14
CA ILE A 60 -7.16 -7.26 9.73
C ILE A 60 -7.13 -7.12 8.20
N LEU A 61 -5.94 -7.03 7.59
CA LEU A 61 -5.81 -6.98 6.13
C LEU A 61 -6.37 -8.23 5.45
N ALA A 62 -6.16 -9.41 6.04
CA ALA A 62 -6.69 -10.65 5.49
C ALA A 62 -8.21 -10.65 5.37
N LYS A 63 -8.89 -10.13 6.40
CA LYS A 63 -10.34 -10.02 6.39
C LYS A 63 -10.79 -9.00 5.34
N GLN A 64 -10.14 -7.85 5.26
CA GLN A 64 -10.54 -6.78 4.34
C GLN A 64 -10.31 -7.13 2.87
N LEU A 65 -9.19 -7.80 2.58
CA LEU A 65 -8.79 -8.19 1.22
C LEU A 65 -9.26 -9.60 0.82
N GLY A 66 -10.01 -10.30 1.68
CA GLY A 66 -10.50 -11.66 1.41
C GLY A 66 -9.40 -12.71 1.25
N ILE A 67 -8.27 -12.56 1.96
CA ILE A 67 -7.12 -13.44 1.86
C ILE A 67 -7.40 -14.76 2.57
N SER A 68 -7.20 -15.88 1.87
CA SER A 68 -7.29 -17.20 2.49
C SER A 68 -6.15 -17.45 3.47
N THR A 69 -6.37 -18.33 4.45
CA THR A 69 -5.33 -18.75 5.41
C THR A 69 -4.10 -19.36 4.70
N HIS A 70 -4.30 -20.02 3.56
CA HIS A 70 -3.20 -20.56 2.74
C HIS A 70 -2.38 -19.46 2.05
N GLN A 71 -3.00 -18.40 1.57
CA GLN A 71 -2.27 -17.26 0.97
C GLN A 71 -1.51 -16.47 2.05
N LEU A 72 -2.10 -16.31 3.23
CA LEU A 72 -1.45 -15.71 4.38
C LEU A 72 -0.19 -16.46 4.83
N SER A 73 -0.10 -17.77 4.63
CA SER A 73 1.06 -18.54 5.07
C SER A 73 2.33 -18.13 4.32
N TYR A 74 2.21 -17.71 3.05
CA TYR A 74 3.33 -17.20 2.25
C TYR A 74 3.99 -15.94 2.81
N VAL A 75 3.28 -15.19 3.67
CA VAL A 75 3.81 -13.99 4.34
C VAL A 75 3.97 -14.16 5.84
N THR A 76 3.73 -15.36 6.40
CA THR A 76 3.77 -15.55 7.85
C THR A 76 5.16 -15.48 8.47
N HIS A 77 6.22 -15.65 7.68
CA HIS A 77 7.62 -15.59 8.12
C HIS A 77 8.50 -14.95 7.03
N SER A 78 7.95 -14.00 6.29
CA SER A 78 8.62 -13.45 5.12
C SER A 78 9.69 -12.43 5.51
N GLY A 79 10.79 -12.47 4.75
CA GLY A 79 11.93 -11.58 4.91
C GLY A 79 11.62 -10.14 4.47
N GLU A 80 12.61 -9.27 4.61
CA GLU A 80 12.52 -7.93 4.03
C GLU A 80 12.40 -8.03 2.50
N GLY A 81 11.46 -7.26 1.94
CA GLY A 81 11.20 -7.27 0.50
C GLY A 81 10.29 -8.41 0.03
N GLU A 82 9.72 -9.20 0.93
CA GLU A 82 8.80 -10.28 0.59
C GLU A 82 7.36 -9.95 1.02
N GLY A 83 6.38 -10.35 0.20
CA GLY A 83 4.99 -9.97 0.42
C GLY A 83 3.97 -10.60 -0.52
N LEU A 84 2.74 -10.06 -0.50
CA LEU A 84 1.68 -10.36 -1.45
C LEU A 84 1.34 -9.13 -2.30
N LEU A 85 1.15 -9.37 -3.59
CA LEU A 85 0.63 -8.42 -4.54
C LEU A 85 -0.83 -8.77 -4.83
N PHE A 86 -1.72 -7.79 -4.66
CA PHE A 86 -3.13 -7.89 -5.03
C PHE A 86 -3.33 -7.14 -6.33
N TYR A 87 -3.93 -7.79 -7.31
CA TYR A 87 -4.33 -7.19 -8.57
C TYR A 87 -5.71 -7.71 -8.98
N GLY A 88 -6.74 -6.91 -8.72
CA GLY A 88 -8.14 -7.34 -8.84
C GLY A 88 -8.39 -8.60 -8.00
N SER A 89 -8.75 -9.70 -8.65
CA SER A 89 -8.97 -11.00 -7.99
C SER A 89 -7.72 -11.87 -7.84
N THR A 90 -6.58 -11.44 -8.38
CA THR A 90 -5.34 -12.23 -8.38
C THR A 90 -4.46 -11.84 -7.20
N ILE A 91 -3.95 -12.85 -6.49
CA ILE A 91 -3.01 -12.69 -5.37
C ILE A 91 -1.73 -13.41 -5.74
N LEU A 92 -0.62 -12.66 -5.81
CA LEU A 92 0.70 -13.20 -6.17
C LEU A 92 1.68 -13.01 -5.00
N PRO A 93 2.31 -14.07 -4.48
CA PRO A 93 3.47 -13.91 -3.61
C PRO A 93 4.66 -13.39 -4.40
N PHE A 94 5.45 -12.50 -3.81
CA PHE A 94 6.66 -11.95 -4.43
C PHE A 94 7.84 -11.91 -3.46
N VAL A 95 9.03 -11.87 -4.06
CA VAL A 95 10.31 -11.65 -3.39
C VAL A 95 11.04 -10.54 -4.16
N ASP A 96 11.33 -9.43 -3.50
CA ASP A 96 12.07 -8.29 -4.04
C ASP A 96 13.31 -8.02 -3.19
N HIS A 97 14.43 -8.61 -3.61
CA HIS A 97 15.73 -8.33 -3.01
C HIS A 97 16.45 -7.25 -3.83
N PHE A 98 16.25 -6.00 -3.41
CA PHE A 98 16.85 -4.86 -4.09
C PHE A 98 18.39 -4.93 -4.07
N PRO A 99 19.07 -4.71 -5.22
CA PRO A 99 20.52 -4.84 -5.30
C PRO A 99 21.25 -3.76 -4.48
N LYS A 100 21.94 -4.19 -3.42
CA LYS A 100 22.63 -3.30 -2.46
C LYS A 100 23.93 -2.69 -2.97
N ASN A 101 24.50 -3.24 -4.04
CA ASN A 101 25.71 -2.74 -4.69
C ASN A 101 25.44 -1.56 -5.65
N THR A 102 24.23 -1.01 -5.65
CA THR A 102 23.86 0.11 -6.51
C THR A 102 24.01 1.45 -5.80
N GLU A 103 24.31 2.49 -6.59
CA GLU A 103 24.27 3.87 -6.12
C GLU A 103 22.88 4.25 -5.60
N LEU A 104 21.85 3.75 -6.28
CA LEU A 104 20.46 3.99 -5.95
C LEU A 104 20.11 3.46 -4.54
N TYR A 105 20.56 2.25 -4.18
CA TYR A 105 20.37 1.73 -2.83
C TYR A 105 21.04 2.60 -1.76
N ARG A 106 22.24 3.13 -2.05
CA ARG A 106 22.97 3.99 -1.10
C ARG A 106 22.20 5.26 -0.75
N ILE A 107 21.55 5.86 -1.73
CA ILE A 107 20.80 7.11 -1.54
C ILE A 107 19.44 6.85 -0.88
N MET A 108 18.83 5.69 -1.13
CA MET A 108 17.48 5.36 -0.64
C MET A 108 17.45 4.63 0.69
N THR A 109 18.54 3.96 1.10
CA THR A 109 18.53 3.17 2.34
C THR A 109 18.34 4.06 3.56
N THR A 110 17.40 3.67 4.41
CA THR A 110 17.14 4.33 5.70
C THR A 110 17.79 3.61 6.87
N LYS A 111 18.62 2.59 6.60
CA LYS A 111 19.28 1.77 7.63
C LYS A 111 20.60 2.42 8.07
N PRO A 112 20.68 3.03 9.26
CA PRO A 112 21.87 3.78 9.65
C PRO A 112 23.14 2.92 9.77
N GLN A 113 22.97 1.62 10.07
CA GLN A 113 24.10 0.70 10.22
C GLN A 113 24.76 0.34 8.88
N GLU A 114 24.01 0.35 7.77
CA GLU A 114 24.56 0.08 6.44
C GLU A 114 25.32 1.29 5.87
N LEU A 115 24.99 2.50 6.34
CA LEU A 115 25.70 3.73 5.95
C LEU A 115 27.08 3.82 6.62
N LYS A 116 27.17 3.52 7.92
CA LYS A 116 28.44 3.54 8.68
C LYS A 116 29.47 2.57 8.11
N LYS A 117 29.02 1.37 7.72
CA LYS A 117 29.89 0.29 7.22
C LYS A 117 30.64 0.64 5.93
N LYS A 118 30.16 1.63 5.16
CA LYS A 118 30.80 2.12 3.94
C LYS A 118 31.77 3.28 4.16
N GLU A 119 31.71 3.99 5.29
CA GLU A 119 32.69 5.04 5.62
C GLU A 119 34.01 4.43 6.14
N ASP A 120 33.92 3.22 6.69
CA ASP A 120 35.07 2.45 7.21
C ASP A 120 35.75 1.56 6.14
N GLU A 121 35.23 1.54 4.89
CA GLU A 121 35.80 0.86 3.70
C GLU A 121 36.34 1.87 2.68
#